data_AF-A0A183D570-F1
#
_entry.id   AF-A0A183D570-F1
#
_cell.length_a   1.000
_cell.length_b   1.000
_cell.length_c   1.000
_cell.angle_alpha   90.00
_cell.angle_beta   90.00
_cell.angle_gamma   90.00
#
_symmetry.space_group_name_H-M   'P 1'
#
loop_
_entity.id
_entity.type
_entity.pdbx_description
1 polymer ?
#
loop_
_entity_poly.entity_id
_entity_poly.type
_entity_poly.pdbx_seq_one_letter_code
_entity_poly.pdbx_strand_id
1 'polypeptide(L)'
;MLFPAGRNNLHSFLLKQRCHFQIAPEDLLRLTVGDIPATTSYDQDFDHFDFPPRSIGTGDTYVEAALSIFEDLGFIQRFRLQRHTLARFLLMVQKGYRDVPYHNWSHAFAVAHFAYLLLKTDTARGALNELESLALYVASLCHDIDHRGTTNAFQVQSVSFVLILSSRYGHISIFRIGFSSPKSVFFSSQVHKM
;
A
#
# COMPACT_ATOMS: atom_id res chain seq x y z
N MET A 1 32.51 12.51 -38.49
CA MET A 1 31.11 12.87 -38.18
C MET A 1 30.34 11.58 -37.92
N LEU A 2 29.68 11.53 -36.75
CA LEU A 2 28.43 10.83 -36.39
C LEU A 2 28.34 9.28 -36.38
N PHE A 3 27.78 8.81 -35.25
CA PHE A 3 27.56 7.45 -34.74
C PHE A 3 26.52 6.61 -35.52
N PRO A 4 26.32 5.34 -35.11
CA PRO A 4 25.02 5.06 -34.50
C PRO A 4 25.12 4.34 -33.15
N ALA A 5 24.55 4.96 -32.12
CA ALA A 5 24.31 4.40 -30.80
C ALA A 5 22.89 3.81 -30.75
N GLY A 6 22.79 2.49 -30.63
CA GLY A 6 21.51 1.77 -30.68
C GLY A 6 21.43 0.64 -29.65
N ARG A 7 21.87 0.85 -28.41
CA ARG A 7 21.64 -0.07 -27.29
C ARG A 7 21.66 0.67 -25.95
N ASN A 8 20.61 1.40 -25.58
CA ASN A 8 20.51 1.96 -24.22
C ASN A 8 19.07 2.13 -23.68
N ASN A 9 18.02 1.74 -24.39
CA ASN A 9 16.65 2.08 -23.99
C ASN A 9 16.08 1.20 -22.85
N LEU A 10 16.48 -0.07 -22.74
CA LEU A 10 16.06 -0.93 -21.62
C LEU A 10 16.79 -0.60 -20.32
N HIS A 11 18.09 -0.34 -20.39
CA HIS A 11 18.87 0.04 -19.20
C HIS A 11 18.47 1.42 -18.68
N SER A 12 18.24 2.40 -19.57
CA SER A 12 17.75 3.73 -19.16
C SER A 12 16.30 3.67 -18.66
N PHE A 13 15.44 2.80 -19.21
CA PHE A 13 14.07 2.57 -18.71
C PHE A 13 14.07 1.86 -17.36
N LEU A 14 14.86 0.80 -17.17
CA LEU A 14 15.02 0.09 -15.90
C LEU A 14 15.68 0.96 -14.83
N LEU A 15 16.65 1.81 -15.21
CA LEU A 15 17.21 2.83 -14.33
C LEU A 15 16.17 3.88 -13.97
N LYS A 16 15.39 4.41 -14.93
CA LYS A 16 14.27 5.33 -14.64
C LYS A 16 13.24 4.72 -13.69
N GLN A 17 12.93 3.43 -13.86
CA GLN A 17 11.99 2.69 -13.02
C GLN A 17 12.57 2.41 -11.61
N ARG A 18 13.89 2.17 -11.51
CA ARG A 18 14.62 2.10 -10.23
C ARG A 18 14.71 3.45 -9.51
N CYS A 19 14.95 4.55 -10.23
CA CYS A 19 15.02 5.90 -9.67
C CYS A 19 13.66 6.35 -9.11
N HIS A 20 12.55 5.91 -9.72
CA HIS A 20 11.19 6.29 -9.29
C HIS A 20 10.80 5.77 -7.90
N PHE A 21 11.46 4.71 -7.41
CA PHE A 21 11.21 4.10 -6.10
C PHE A 21 12.37 4.28 -5.10
N GLN A 22 13.30 5.20 -5.37
CA GLN A 22 14.31 5.55 -4.36
C GLN A 22 13.65 6.41 -3.28
N ILE A 23 13.74 5.95 -2.04
CA ILE A 23 13.38 6.73 -0.86
C ILE A 23 14.56 7.65 -0.54
N ALA A 24 14.28 8.93 -0.31
CA ALA A 24 15.33 9.87 0.00
C ALA A 24 15.90 9.56 1.41
N PRO A 25 17.22 9.58 1.61
CA PRO A 25 17.81 9.26 2.91
C PRO A 25 17.26 10.12 4.05
N GLU A 26 16.95 11.39 3.80
CA GLU A 26 16.36 12.35 4.73
C GLU A 26 14.98 11.91 5.25
N ASP A 27 14.11 11.40 4.38
CA ASP A 27 12.78 10.90 4.75
C ASP A 27 12.90 9.68 5.67
N LEU A 28 13.87 8.83 5.37
CA LEU A 28 14.13 7.63 6.15
C LEU A 28 14.74 7.96 7.51
N LEU A 29 15.65 8.93 7.56
CA LEU A 29 16.23 9.44 8.81
C LEU A 29 15.14 10.02 9.71
N ARG A 30 14.22 10.83 9.17
CA ARG A 30 13.08 11.40 9.91
C ARG A 30 12.26 10.32 10.64
N LEU A 31 12.02 9.18 9.99
CA LEU A 31 11.23 8.09 10.58
C LEU A 31 12.03 7.15 11.48
N THR A 32 13.36 7.15 11.40
CA THR A 32 14.22 6.19 12.10
C THR A 32 14.97 6.80 13.30
N VAL A 33 15.16 8.11 13.31
CA VAL A 33 15.86 8.85 14.36
C VAL A 33 14.87 9.34 15.41
N GLY A 34 15.23 9.19 16.69
CA GLY A 34 14.38 9.58 17.83
C GLY A 34 13.32 8.54 18.18
N ASP A 35 12.47 8.84 19.15
CA ASP A 35 11.40 7.94 19.56
C ASP A 35 10.22 7.98 18.58
N ILE A 36 9.43 6.91 18.54
CA ILE A 36 8.17 6.91 17.77
C ILE A 36 7.16 7.69 18.59
N PRO A 37 6.52 8.73 18.04
CA PRO A 37 5.50 9.47 18.77
C PRO A 37 4.31 8.56 19.13
N ALA A 38 3.69 8.81 20.28
CA ALA A 38 2.46 8.11 20.64
C ALA A 38 1.31 8.54 19.72
N THR A 39 0.35 7.66 19.48
CA THR A 39 -0.85 7.99 18.67
C THR A 39 -1.62 9.19 19.22
N THR A 40 -1.61 9.38 20.53
CA THR A 40 -2.23 10.53 21.22
C THR A 40 -1.53 11.87 20.96
N SER A 41 -0.34 11.90 20.34
CA SER A 41 0.31 13.16 19.96
C SER A 41 -0.34 13.80 18.74
N TYR A 42 -1.09 13.03 17.94
CA TYR A 42 -1.82 13.56 16.79
C TYR A 42 -3.14 14.19 17.22
N ASP A 43 -3.88 13.49 18.09
CA ASP A 43 -5.10 13.97 18.72
C ASP A 43 -5.39 13.11 19.96
N GLN A 44 -6.09 13.65 20.96
CA GLN A 44 -6.52 12.88 22.14
C GLN A 44 -7.57 11.82 21.75
N ASP A 45 -8.39 12.12 20.74
CA ASP A 45 -9.47 11.25 20.28
C ASP A 45 -9.01 10.32 19.15
N PHE A 46 -7.70 10.19 18.90
CA PHE A 46 -7.17 9.42 17.76
C PHE A 46 -7.64 7.96 17.75
N ASP A 47 -7.91 7.35 18.91
CA ASP A 47 -8.44 5.99 18.99
C ASP A 47 -9.97 5.89 19.18
N HIS A 48 -10.70 6.95 18.85
CA HIS A 48 -12.17 6.96 18.78
C HIS A 48 -12.70 6.80 17.35
N PHE A 49 -13.84 6.11 17.21
CA PHE A 49 -14.49 5.86 15.92
C PHE A 49 -15.00 7.11 15.20
N ASP A 50 -15.32 8.16 15.95
CA ASP A 50 -15.79 9.44 15.41
C ASP A 50 -14.64 10.36 14.96
N PHE A 51 -13.39 9.96 15.23
CA PHE A 51 -12.21 10.74 14.86
C PHE A 51 -12.03 10.75 13.33
N PRO A 52 -11.86 11.93 12.70
CA PRO A 52 -11.65 12.03 11.26
C PRO A 52 -10.15 11.90 10.92
N PRO A 53 -9.61 10.74 10.50
CA PRO A 53 -8.18 10.53 10.31
C PRO A 53 -7.53 11.43 9.25
N ARG A 54 -8.31 12.10 8.41
CA ARG A 54 -7.81 13.06 7.42
C ARG A 54 -7.43 14.42 8.03
N SER A 55 -7.83 14.72 9.27
CA SER A 55 -7.57 15.99 9.94
C SER A 55 -6.11 16.16 10.39
N ILE A 56 -5.36 15.08 10.56
CA ILE A 56 -4.03 15.12 11.19
C ILE A 56 -2.94 15.83 10.37
N GLY A 57 -3.21 16.15 9.10
CA GLY A 57 -2.25 16.85 8.24
C GLY A 57 -2.21 16.29 6.82
N THR A 58 -1.01 16.27 6.24
CA THR A 58 -0.80 15.88 4.84
C THR A 58 0.34 14.88 4.72
N GLY A 59 0.30 14.05 3.68
CA GLY A 59 1.44 13.26 3.17
C GLY A 59 2.25 12.54 4.25
N ASP A 60 3.31 13.22 4.70
CA ASP A 60 4.30 12.76 5.66
C ASP A 60 3.75 12.46 7.05
N THR A 61 2.76 13.22 7.51
CA THR A 61 2.14 12.99 8.83
C THR A 61 1.42 11.66 8.89
N TYR A 62 0.78 11.24 7.79
CA TYR A 62 0.13 9.93 7.70
C TYR A 62 1.13 8.76 7.77
N VAL A 63 2.35 8.96 7.26
CA VAL A 63 3.41 7.94 7.34
C VAL A 63 3.92 7.78 8.76
N GLU A 64 4.15 8.88 9.47
CA GLU A 64 4.51 8.87 10.88
C GLU A 64 3.39 8.26 11.73
N ALA A 65 2.14 8.65 11.48
CA ALA A 65 1.00 8.10 12.19
C ALA A 65 0.83 6.59 11.93
N ALA A 66 1.06 6.14 10.70
CA ALA A 66 1.05 4.72 10.38
C ALA A 66 2.14 3.95 11.16
N LEU A 67 3.36 4.51 11.26
CA LEU A 67 4.45 3.94 12.07
C LEU A 67 4.07 3.91 13.56
N SER A 68 3.43 4.95 14.06
CA SER A 68 2.96 5.05 15.45
C SER A 68 1.89 4.01 15.76
N ILE A 69 0.99 3.71 14.80
CA ILE A 69 0.01 2.64 14.93
C ILE A 69 0.69 1.24 14.95
N PHE A 70 1.76 1.02 14.17
CA PHE A 70 2.54 -0.23 14.24
C PHE A 70 3.15 -0.44 15.64
N GLU A 71 3.59 0.64 16.28
CA GLU A 71 4.10 0.63 17.66
C GLU A 71 2.96 0.40 18.67
N ASP A 72 1.84 1.14 18.56
CA ASP A 72 0.70 1.06 19.49
C ASP A 72 0.02 -0.33 19.48
N LEU A 73 -0.08 -0.96 18.31
CA LEU A 73 -0.57 -2.35 18.18
C LEU A 73 0.45 -3.40 18.66
N GLY A 74 1.68 -2.99 18.99
CA GLY A 74 2.79 -3.84 19.44
C GLY A 74 3.38 -4.71 18.34
N PHE A 75 3.10 -4.41 17.06
CA PHE A 75 3.55 -5.22 15.93
C PHE A 75 5.07 -5.16 15.75
N ILE A 76 5.70 -4.02 16.05
CA ILE A 76 7.15 -3.85 15.92
C ILE A 76 7.89 -4.87 16.78
N GLN A 77 7.54 -4.97 18.06
CA GLN A 77 8.18 -5.87 19.02
C GLN A 77 7.79 -7.32 18.76
N ARG A 78 6.48 -7.58 18.55
CA ARG A 78 5.93 -8.93 18.38
C ARG A 78 6.49 -9.65 17.14
N PHE A 79 6.62 -8.94 16.02
CA PHE A 79 7.14 -9.49 14.77
C PHE A 79 8.61 -9.15 14.50
N ARG A 80 9.29 -8.49 15.45
CA ARG A 80 10.69 -8.05 15.35
C ARG A 80 10.95 -7.24 14.08
N LEU A 81 10.03 -6.33 13.76
CA LEU A 81 10.13 -5.49 12.58
C LEU A 81 11.25 -4.47 12.77
N GLN A 82 12.26 -4.52 11.91
CA GLN A 82 13.32 -3.51 11.94
C GLN A 82 12.73 -2.16 11.53
N ARG A 83 12.85 -1.15 12.40
CA ARG A 83 12.31 0.20 12.17
C ARG A 83 12.71 0.78 10.82
N HIS A 84 13.96 0.62 10.42
CA HIS A 84 14.44 1.08 9.12
C HIS A 84 13.74 0.39 7.93
N THR A 85 13.51 -0.92 8.02
CA THR A 85 12.77 -1.66 6.98
C THR A 85 11.31 -1.25 6.94
N LEU A 86 10.67 -1.08 8.09
CA LEU A 86 9.28 -0.65 8.20
C LEU A 86 9.08 0.78 7.68
N ALA A 87 9.92 1.73 8.09
CA ALA A 87 9.89 3.10 7.61
C ALA A 87 10.03 3.16 6.08
N ARG A 88 10.99 2.41 5.53
CA ARG A 88 11.17 2.32 4.08
C ARG A 88 9.95 1.71 3.39
N PHE A 89 9.35 0.67 3.97
CA PHE A 89 8.12 0.08 3.47
C PHE A 89 6.98 1.10 3.41
N LEU A 90 6.72 1.83 4.49
CA LEU A 90 5.64 2.84 4.55
C LEU A 90 5.85 3.96 3.52
N LEU A 91 7.08 4.46 3.38
CA LEU A 91 7.41 5.47 2.36
C LEU A 91 7.23 4.93 0.94
N MET A 92 7.56 3.65 0.69
CA MET A 92 7.32 3.02 -0.61
C MET A 92 5.83 2.85 -0.90
N VAL A 93 5.02 2.50 0.10
CA VAL A 93 3.56 2.40 -0.04
C VAL A 93 2.97 3.77 -0.37
N GLN A 94 3.33 4.81 0.38
CA GLN A 94 2.91 6.19 0.12
C GLN A 94 3.23 6.62 -1.32
N LYS A 95 4.47 6.40 -1.79
CA LYS A 95 4.87 6.71 -3.19
C LYS A 95 4.11 5.91 -4.24
N GLY A 96 3.54 4.76 -3.86
CA GLY A 96 2.70 3.95 -4.73
C GLY A 96 1.33 4.55 -5.00
N TYR A 97 0.85 5.47 -4.16
CA TYR A 97 -0.42 6.16 -4.39
C TYR A 97 -0.25 7.36 -5.32
N ARG A 98 -1.27 7.58 -6.16
CA ARG A 98 -1.31 8.72 -7.09
C ARG A 98 -2.04 9.89 -6.46
N ASP A 99 -1.71 11.09 -6.93
CA ASP A 99 -2.47 12.29 -6.61
C ASP A 99 -3.78 12.32 -7.42
N VAL A 100 -4.81 11.68 -6.87
CA VAL A 100 -6.17 11.62 -7.42
C VAL A 100 -7.18 12.05 -6.35
N PRO A 101 -8.40 12.49 -6.71
CA PRO A 101 -9.31 13.11 -5.76
C PRO A 101 -9.72 12.26 -4.56
N TYR A 102 -9.74 10.92 -4.70
CA TYR A 102 -10.21 10.01 -3.65
C TYR A 102 -9.22 8.89 -3.31
N HIS A 103 -8.90 7.98 -4.24
CA HIS A 103 -8.01 6.83 -4.01
C HIS A 103 -6.52 7.21 -3.95
N ASN A 104 -6.21 8.16 -3.07
CA ASN A 104 -4.88 8.65 -2.76
C ASN A 104 -4.41 8.10 -1.41
N TRP A 105 -3.20 8.50 -1.00
CA TRP A 105 -2.60 8.05 0.25
C TRP A 105 -3.44 8.39 1.51
N SER A 106 -4.11 9.55 1.53
CA SER A 106 -4.99 9.94 2.65
C SER A 106 -6.18 8.99 2.80
N HIS A 107 -6.74 8.50 1.68
CA HIS A 107 -7.78 7.47 1.73
C HIS A 107 -7.27 6.13 2.25
N ALA A 108 -6.12 5.67 1.77
CA ALA A 108 -5.51 4.44 2.25
C ALA A 108 -5.23 4.49 3.76
N PHE A 109 -4.69 5.61 4.23
CA PHE A 109 -4.50 5.85 5.65
C PHE A 109 -5.82 5.86 6.43
N ALA A 110 -6.88 6.50 5.93
CA ALA A 110 -8.18 6.50 6.59
C ALA A 110 -8.78 5.09 6.73
N VAL A 111 -8.64 4.25 5.71
CA VAL A 111 -9.06 2.83 5.76
C VAL A 111 -8.21 2.05 6.77
N ALA A 112 -6.90 2.30 6.78
CA ALA A 112 -6.00 1.67 7.74
C ALA A 112 -6.25 2.10 9.18
N HIS A 113 -6.58 3.38 9.41
CA HIS A 113 -6.98 3.89 10.70
C HIS A 113 -8.24 3.20 11.21
N PHE A 114 -9.25 3.01 10.35
CA PHE A 114 -10.45 2.24 10.71
C PHE A 114 -10.10 0.79 11.08
N ALA A 115 -9.19 0.14 10.34
CA ALA A 115 -8.71 -1.19 10.70
C ALA A 115 -7.99 -1.21 12.06
N TYR A 116 -7.20 -0.18 12.37
CA TYR A 116 -6.58 0.00 13.69
C TYR A 116 -7.61 0.08 14.82
N LEU A 117 -8.66 0.91 14.66
CA LEU A 117 -9.75 0.99 15.66
C LEU A 117 -10.48 -0.34 15.82
N LEU A 118 -10.74 -1.04 14.72
CA LEU A 118 -11.36 -2.36 14.75
C LEU A 118 -10.51 -3.36 15.54
N LEU A 119 -9.19 -3.39 15.30
CA LEU A 119 -8.24 -4.27 16.00
C LEU A 119 -8.11 -3.95 17.50
N LYS A 120 -8.49 -2.75 17.94
CA LYS A 120 -8.57 -2.40 19.37
C LYS A 120 -9.82 -2.93 20.07
N THR A 121 -10.85 -3.37 19.32
CA THR A 121 -12.07 -3.94 19.91
C THR A 121 -11.86 -5.37 20.42
N ASP A 122 -12.57 -5.75 21.49
CA ASP A 122 -12.52 -7.12 22.02
C ASP A 122 -13.01 -8.16 21.01
N THR A 123 -13.98 -7.79 20.16
CA THR A 123 -14.50 -8.65 19.10
C THR A 123 -13.40 -9.05 18.11
N ALA A 124 -12.60 -8.09 17.63
CA ALA A 124 -11.52 -8.39 16.70
C ALA A 124 -10.40 -9.20 17.37
N ARG A 125 -10.04 -8.86 18.61
CA ARG A 125 -9.03 -9.60 19.40
C ARG A 125 -9.42 -11.05 19.67
N GLY A 126 -10.71 -11.34 19.80
CA GLY A 126 -11.21 -12.71 19.96
C GLY A 126 -11.34 -13.48 18.64
N ALA A 127 -11.43 -12.79 17.50
CA ALA A 127 -11.70 -13.40 16.20
C ALA A 127 -10.46 -13.58 15.31
N LEU A 128 -9.45 -12.72 15.46
CA LEU A 128 -8.24 -12.70 14.63
C LEU A 128 -7.03 -13.08 15.45
N ASN A 129 -6.14 -13.88 14.87
CA ASN A 129 -4.82 -14.08 15.43
C ASN A 129 -3.90 -12.89 15.13
N GLU A 130 -2.72 -12.89 15.74
CA GLU A 130 -1.74 -11.80 15.62
C GLU A 130 -1.28 -11.56 14.18
N LEU A 131 -1.06 -12.65 13.41
CA LEU A 131 -0.61 -12.55 12.04
C LEU A 131 -1.73 -12.03 11.12
N GLU A 132 -2.97 -12.46 11.36
CA GLU A 132 -4.16 -11.95 10.66
C GLU A 132 -4.39 -10.47 10.96
N SER A 133 -4.15 -10.05 12.19
CA SER A 133 -4.25 -8.65 12.61
C SER A 133 -3.21 -7.77 11.89
N LEU A 134 -1.96 -8.22 11.85
CA LEU A 134 -0.90 -7.57 11.08
C LEU A 134 -1.25 -7.54 9.59
N ALA A 135 -1.71 -8.66 9.03
CA ALA A 135 -2.07 -8.78 7.62
C ALA A 135 -3.23 -7.85 7.25
N LEU A 136 -4.26 -7.73 8.10
CA LEU A 136 -5.38 -6.83 7.90
C LEU A 136 -4.91 -5.37 7.83
N TYR A 137 -4.07 -4.95 8.79
CA TYR A 137 -3.56 -3.59 8.82
C TYR A 137 -2.64 -3.30 7.61
N VAL A 138 -1.71 -4.20 7.27
CA VAL A 138 -0.86 -4.05 6.08
C VAL A 138 -1.68 -4.04 4.79
N ALA A 139 -2.69 -4.92 4.68
CA ALA A 139 -3.57 -4.97 3.51
C ALA A 139 -4.34 -3.66 3.34
N SER A 140 -4.84 -3.08 4.44
CA SER A 140 -5.56 -1.81 4.42
C SER A 140 -4.71 -0.64 3.90
N LEU A 141 -3.42 -0.60 4.23
CA LEU A 141 -2.48 0.40 3.70
C LEU A 141 -2.21 0.22 2.21
N CYS A 142 -2.23 -1.02 1.71
CA CYS A 142 -1.80 -1.36 0.35
C CYS A 142 -2.94 -1.55 -0.66
N HIS A 143 -4.21 -1.48 -0.23
CA HIS A 143 -5.34 -2.00 -1.01
C HIS A 143 -5.55 -1.32 -2.38
N ASP A 144 -5.15 -0.06 -2.53
CA ASP A 144 -5.40 0.78 -3.71
C ASP A 144 -4.11 1.38 -4.31
N ILE A 145 -2.96 0.73 -4.11
CA ILE A 145 -1.69 1.18 -4.73
C ILE A 145 -1.83 1.25 -6.27
N ASP A 146 -1.23 2.30 -6.86
CA ASP A 146 -1.33 2.69 -8.28
C ASP A 146 -2.75 3.00 -8.77
N HIS A 147 -3.71 3.31 -7.88
CA HIS A 147 -5.07 3.60 -8.32
C HIS A 147 -5.16 4.88 -9.18
N ARG A 148 -5.64 4.75 -10.43
CA ARG A 148 -5.61 5.82 -11.45
C ARG A 148 -6.84 6.73 -11.48
N GLY A 149 -7.76 6.58 -10.54
CA GLY A 149 -9.00 7.37 -10.48
C GLY A 149 -9.98 7.06 -11.62
N THR A 150 -9.81 5.93 -12.29
CA THR A 150 -10.69 5.43 -13.35
C THR A 150 -11.28 4.11 -12.89
N THR A 151 -12.60 3.93 -13.03
CA THR A 151 -13.25 2.66 -12.67
C THR A 151 -12.90 1.59 -13.71
N ASN A 152 -13.02 0.30 -13.33
CA ASN A 152 -12.81 -0.82 -14.27
C ASN A 152 -13.60 -0.64 -15.57
N ALA A 153 -14.82 -0.08 -15.50
CA ALA A 153 -15.65 0.22 -16.66
C ALA A 153 -15.02 1.24 -17.63
N PHE A 154 -14.34 2.27 -17.12
CA PHE A 154 -13.64 3.27 -17.94
C PHE A 154 -12.38 2.69 -18.59
N GLN A 155 -11.69 1.79 -17.90
CA GLN A 155 -10.53 1.10 -18.47
C GLN A 155 -10.94 0.12 -19.58
N VAL A 156 -12.05 -0.61 -19.40
CA VAL A 156 -12.66 -1.51 -20.42
C VAL A 156 -13.02 -0.78 -21.71
N GLN A 157 -13.47 0.47 -21.63
CA GLN A 157 -13.86 1.25 -22.81
C GLN A 157 -12.68 1.92 -23.52
N SER A 158 -11.52 2.08 -22.88
CA SER A 158 -10.39 2.85 -23.42
C SER A 158 -9.34 2.02 -24.17
N VAL A 159 -9.56 0.71 -24.37
CA VAL A 159 -8.58 -0.22 -24.99
C VAL A 159 -7.17 -0.07 -24.37
N SER A 160 -7.14 0.22 -23.07
CA SER A 160 -5.87 0.46 -22.37
C SER A 160 -5.03 -0.81 -22.33
N PHE A 161 -3.70 -0.67 -22.37
CA PHE A 161 -2.73 -1.77 -22.34
C PHE A 161 -3.00 -2.77 -21.19
N VAL A 162 -3.55 -2.29 -20.07
CA VAL A 162 -3.92 -3.11 -18.90
C VAL A 162 -5.05 -4.10 -19.23
N LEU A 163 -6.02 -3.73 -20.07
CA LEU A 163 -7.06 -4.67 -20.55
C LEU A 163 -6.47 -5.76 -21.42
N ILE A 164 -5.59 -5.40 -22.35
CA ILE A 164 -4.98 -6.35 -23.28
C ILE A 164 -4.25 -7.43 -22.50
N LEU A 165 -3.59 -7.06 -21.40
CA LEU A 165 -2.99 -8.00 -20.47
C LEU A 165 -4.05 -8.79 -19.68
N SER A 166 -5.07 -8.15 -19.11
CA SER A 166 -6.13 -8.82 -18.33
C SER A 166 -6.88 -9.89 -19.14
N SER A 167 -7.23 -9.59 -20.39
CA SER A 167 -7.88 -10.52 -21.32
C SER A 167 -7.00 -11.71 -21.71
N ARG A 168 -5.67 -11.54 -21.70
CA ARG A 168 -4.71 -12.60 -22.02
C ARG A 168 -4.49 -13.56 -20.85
N TYR A 169 -4.67 -13.11 -19.61
CA TYR A 169 -4.49 -13.91 -18.39
C TYR A 169 -5.81 -14.38 -17.74
N GLY A 170 -6.97 -14.08 -18.32
CA GLY A 170 -8.27 -14.60 -17.87
C GLY A 170 -8.79 -13.99 -16.56
N HIS A 171 -8.31 -12.81 -16.17
CA HIS A 171 -8.78 -12.12 -14.96
C HIS A 171 -9.82 -11.04 -15.28
N ILE A 172 -10.93 -11.04 -14.52
CA ILE A 172 -12.04 -10.08 -14.65
C ILE A 172 -11.77 -8.81 -13.80
N SER A 173 -10.92 -8.92 -12.77
CA SER A 173 -10.52 -7.82 -11.90
C SER A 173 -9.16 -7.26 -12.31
N ILE A 174 -9.18 -6.26 -13.20
CA ILE A 174 -8.01 -5.62 -13.82
C ILE A 174 -7.02 -5.08 -12.76
N PHE A 175 -7.52 -4.62 -11.61
CA PHE A 175 -6.72 -4.09 -10.50
C PHE A 175 -5.91 -5.11 -9.70
N ARG A 176 -6.24 -6.41 -9.80
CA ARG A 176 -5.62 -7.45 -8.97
C ARG A 176 -4.30 -8.00 -9.54
N ILE A 177 -3.92 -7.58 -10.75
CA ILE A 177 -2.80 -8.15 -11.51
C ILE A 177 -1.44 -7.52 -11.13
N GLY A 178 -1.40 -6.59 -10.17
CA GLY A 178 -0.15 -5.96 -9.72
C GLY A 178 0.83 -6.89 -8.98
N PHE A 179 0.39 -8.05 -8.49
CA PHE A 179 1.22 -8.96 -7.69
C PHE A 179 0.87 -10.42 -7.95
N SER A 180 1.46 -11.04 -8.98
CA SER A 180 1.65 -12.50 -9.02
C SER A 180 2.84 -12.85 -9.90
N SER A 181 3.88 -13.41 -9.27
CA SER A 181 5.02 -14.01 -9.97
C SER A 181 4.60 -15.32 -10.64
N PRO A 182 5.27 -15.74 -11.74
CA PRO A 182 4.74 -16.76 -12.64
C PRO A 182 5.21 -18.15 -12.20
N LYS A 183 4.81 -18.64 -11.04
CA LYS A 183 4.97 -20.07 -10.73
C LYS A 183 3.79 -20.61 -9.94
N SER A 184 3.14 -21.56 -10.59
CA SER A 184 2.40 -22.70 -10.04
C SER A 184 0.94 -22.49 -9.66
N VAL A 185 0.14 -23.50 -10.07
CA VAL A 185 -1.06 -24.05 -9.41
C VAL A 185 -2.39 -23.36 -9.76
N PHE A 186 -3.46 -24.02 -10.21
CA PHE A 186 -3.80 -25.45 -10.37
C PHE A 186 -5.06 -25.59 -11.26
N PHE A 187 -5.22 -26.78 -11.82
CA PHE A 187 -6.44 -27.58 -12.01
C PHE A 187 -7.74 -26.96 -12.57
N SER A 188 -8.10 -27.53 -13.72
CA SER A 188 -9.44 -27.69 -14.25
C SER A 188 -10.42 -28.25 -13.22
N SER A 189 -11.58 -27.60 -13.08
CA SER A 189 -12.82 -28.31 -12.80
C SER A 189 -13.92 -27.71 -13.67
N GLN A 190 -14.32 -28.51 -14.66
CA GLN A 190 -15.55 -28.36 -15.42
C GLN A 190 -16.75 -28.49 -14.47
N VAL A 191 -17.62 -27.48 -14.43
CA VAL A 191 -19.00 -27.66 -13.96
C VAL A 191 -19.92 -27.27 -15.11
N HIS A 192 -20.58 -28.30 -15.64
CA HIS A 192 -21.69 -28.28 -16.58
C HIS A 192 -22.72 -27.19 -16.27
N LYS A 193 -23.18 -26.51 -17.33
CA LYS A 193 -24.54 -25.96 -17.39
C LYS A 193 -25.36 -26.85 -18.33
N MET A 194 -26.51 -27.27 -17.79
CA MET A 194 -27.76 -27.73 -18.41
C MET A 194 -27.75 -28.16 -19.88
#